data_AF-A0A7J4J3Q5-F1
#
_entry.id   AF-A0A7J4J3Q5-F1
#
_cell.length_a   1.000
_cell.length_b   1.000
_cell.length_c   1.000
_cell.angle_alpha   90.00
_cell.angle_beta   90.00
_cell.angle_gamma   90.00
#
_symmetry.space_group_name_H-M   'P 1'
#
loop_
_entity.id
_entity.type
_entity.pdbx_description
1 polymer ?
#
loop_
_entity_poly.entity_id
_entity_poly.type
_entity_poly.pdbx_seq_one_letter_code
_entity_poly.pdbx_strand_id
1 'polypeptide(L)'
;MDIEQAVRNLETRIAQEADLMSLARAWMRKTNGVLTEDIILDENEYIRLLQSIPLFADVQDNLKGYTNLLSRGCLRGVTPYEREVVFGLREFPLAMTVVEAFLEEPDYSLGRGTSNFSFADPLGLIVVLDSYQLNSKERKDGRGTGVKIASGIRRQGVIAEERFLEFLGLKDEFNSYLQTRGLPRKYRMAVKKMMESFLTNPDYSMGRTNGSAKLEFGMPLTLTALLSSESGNDRNLKNSQIALERERIDEEEFIRSVDLEDEWKQYQKTRGIPRSYKELAKSVVEDYLKDQDYSIGKGKSSFGEPLPLRTVLRDHQIKAGKRSSGEGNANRILKALRQNKITDEQLLSAIGLEDNWKQYQQTTGIPKPYREVTAEVLSSFLADPDYVRNGSYKSTRSYGQPLTLRRVLREHYLTTEGDSARQDRTIFADNVRVALARGRLTEDQLLDAVGLKNEWEVYQGTRGVPKVDVDEARQTIAVFLANPQYLECSNKLGEPISLASVLRRYDREERKLRENSRGTSIHLYERLQHAQITEEEILNATGLTEQWAVYQQTTSANPFVWRESVEATE
;
A
#
# COMPACT_ATOMS: atom_id res chain seq x y z
N MET A 1 22.44 -36.06 69.00
CA MET A 1 23.11 -34.75 68.94
C MET A 1 23.27 -34.29 70.38
N ASP A 2 24.51 -34.18 70.84
CA ASP A 2 24.86 -33.93 72.24
C ASP A 2 24.51 -32.48 72.65
N ILE A 3 23.94 -32.30 73.84
CA ILE A 3 23.52 -30.98 74.35
C ILE A 3 24.74 -30.06 74.46
N GLU A 4 25.90 -30.60 74.84
CA GLU A 4 27.14 -29.84 74.92
C GLU A 4 27.58 -29.30 73.55
N GLN A 5 27.40 -30.09 72.48
CA GLN A 5 27.71 -29.65 71.12
C GLN A 5 26.74 -28.55 70.66
N ALA A 6 25.45 -28.66 71.01
CA ALA A 6 24.46 -27.64 70.70
C ALA A 6 24.74 -26.30 71.42
N VAL A 7 25.15 -26.35 72.69
CA VAL A 7 25.53 -25.16 73.48
C VAL A 7 26.78 -24.50 72.90
N ARG A 8 27.84 -25.25 72.59
CA ARG A 8 29.06 -24.70 71.98
C ARG A 8 28.78 -24.06 70.61
N ASN A 9 27.92 -24.68 69.81
CA ASN A 9 27.51 -24.12 68.52
C ASN A 9 26.72 -22.80 68.70
N LEU A 10 25.86 -22.71 69.71
CA LEU A 10 25.13 -21.47 70.05
C LEU A 10 26.07 -20.37 70.55
N GLU A 11 26.98 -20.68 71.47
CA GLU A 11 27.96 -19.72 71.99
C GLU A 11 28.85 -19.16 70.89
N THR A 12 29.28 -20.00 69.95
CA THR A 12 30.09 -19.60 68.80
C THR A 12 29.31 -18.65 67.88
N ARG A 13 28.03 -18.94 67.61
CA ARG A 13 27.15 -18.09 66.80
C ARG A 13 26.91 -16.73 67.47
N ILE A 14 26.61 -16.71 68.76
CA ILE A 14 26.40 -15.47 69.53
C ILE A 14 27.68 -14.61 69.50
N ALA A 15 28.85 -15.22 69.66
CA ALA A 15 30.12 -14.51 69.59
C ALA A 15 30.38 -13.88 68.22
N GLN A 16 30.11 -14.62 67.13
CA GLN A 16 30.22 -14.09 65.76
C GLN A 16 29.25 -12.94 65.50
N GLU A 17 28.00 -13.04 65.94
CA GLU A 17 27.02 -11.96 65.82
C GLU A 17 27.44 -10.71 66.61
N ALA A 18 28.00 -10.88 67.81
CA ALA A 18 28.52 -9.77 68.61
C ALA A 18 29.72 -9.07 67.95
N ASP A 19 30.61 -9.83 67.32
CA ASP A 19 31.75 -9.30 66.58
C ASP A 19 31.32 -8.58 65.30
N LEU A 20 30.32 -9.09 64.56
CA LEU A 20 29.70 -8.41 63.42
C LEU A 20 29.09 -7.06 63.81
N MET A 21 28.31 -7.03 64.90
CA MET A 21 27.75 -5.79 65.44
C MET A 21 28.85 -4.80 65.84
N SER A 22 29.95 -5.30 66.40
CA SER A 22 31.09 -4.47 66.77
C SER A 22 31.80 -3.87 65.55
N LEU A 23 31.94 -4.65 64.47
CA LEU A 23 32.46 -4.20 63.18
C LEU A 23 31.57 -3.12 62.57
N ALA A 24 30.25 -3.35 62.51
CA ALA A 24 29.28 -2.39 61.99
C ALA A 24 29.30 -1.07 62.78
N ARG A 25 29.36 -1.14 64.12
CA ARG A 25 29.54 0.04 64.98
C ARG A 25 30.86 0.77 64.77
N ALA A 26 31.94 0.05 64.48
CA ALA A 26 33.22 0.66 64.14
C ALA A 26 33.13 1.40 62.81
N TRP A 27 32.46 0.81 61.82
CA TRP A 27 32.19 1.44 60.53
C TRP A 27 31.33 2.70 60.71
N MET A 28 30.18 2.59 61.38
CA MET A 28 29.29 3.74 61.61
C MET A 28 29.99 4.87 62.35
N ARG A 29 30.85 4.60 63.33
CA ARG A 29 31.63 5.65 64.01
C ARG A 29 32.62 6.37 63.09
N LYS A 30 33.06 5.74 62.01
CA LYS A 30 33.99 6.34 61.03
C LYS A 30 33.26 7.09 59.92
N THR A 31 32.10 6.60 59.49
CA THR A 31 31.33 7.15 58.36
C THR A 31 30.12 7.98 58.79
N ASN A 32 29.78 7.97 60.08
CA ASN A 32 28.50 8.40 60.64
C ASN A 32 27.28 7.67 60.05
N GLY A 33 27.48 6.51 59.42
CA GLY A 33 26.43 5.78 58.70
C GLY A 33 25.99 6.46 57.39
N VAL A 34 26.58 7.61 57.04
CA VAL A 34 26.16 8.42 55.88
C VAL A 34 26.94 7.98 54.65
N LEU A 35 26.23 7.44 53.64
CA LEU A 35 26.79 7.19 52.32
C LEU A 35 26.68 8.45 51.44
N THR A 36 25.49 9.05 51.44
CA THR A 36 25.16 10.35 50.83
C THR A 36 24.16 11.09 51.73
N GLU A 37 23.87 12.37 51.47
CA GLU A 37 22.87 13.13 52.28
C GLU A 37 21.51 12.43 52.42
N ASP A 38 21.14 11.57 51.46
CA ASP A 38 19.83 10.93 51.37
C ASP A 38 19.88 9.41 51.67
N ILE A 39 21.09 8.83 51.83
CA ILE A 39 21.28 7.39 52.06
C ILE A 39 22.12 7.20 53.32
N ILE A 40 21.46 6.74 54.39
CA ILE A 40 22.07 6.42 55.67
C ILE A 40 21.85 4.92 55.91
N LEU A 41 22.92 4.19 56.17
CA LEU A 41 22.85 2.78 56.57
C LEU A 41 22.96 2.67 58.09
N ASP A 42 22.06 1.89 58.67
CA ASP A 42 22.19 1.46 60.06
C ASP A 42 23.12 0.24 60.20
N GLU A 43 23.32 -0.21 61.45
CA GLU A 43 24.19 -1.32 61.79
C GLU A 43 23.75 -2.64 61.12
N ASN A 44 22.44 -2.90 61.09
CA ASN A 44 21.87 -4.13 60.54
C ASN A 44 21.90 -4.12 59.01
N GLU A 45 21.68 -2.98 58.39
CA GLU A 45 21.78 -2.81 56.94
C GLU A 45 23.23 -3.01 56.47
N TYR A 46 24.21 -2.44 57.17
CA TYR A 46 25.63 -2.69 56.88
C TYR A 46 25.98 -4.18 56.98
N ILE A 47 25.54 -4.85 58.05
CA ILE A 47 25.83 -6.29 58.24
C ILE A 47 25.18 -7.11 57.12
N ARG A 48 23.92 -6.85 56.79
CA ARG A 48 23.22 -7.53 55.70
C ARG A 48 23.95 -7.37 54.37
N LEU A 49 24.38 -6.15 54.06
CA LEU A 49 25.11 -5.85 52.83
C LEU A 49 26.51 -6.48 52.82
N LEU A 50 27.22 -6.46 53.95
CA LEU A 50 28.52 -7.11 54.07
C LEU A 50 28.38 -8.62 53.79
N GLN A 51 27.43 -9.27 54.45
CA GLN A 51 27.21 -10.72 54.31
C GLN A 51 26.78 -11.15 52.89
N SER A 52 26.27 -10.23 52.06
CA SER A 52 25.86 -10.53 50.69
C SER A 52 26.98 -10.43 49.66
N ILE A 53 28.16 -9.89 50.01
CA ILE A 53 29.27 -9.68 49.06
C ILE A 53 30.46 -10.61 49.32
N PRO A 54 31.30 -10.90 48.30
CA PRO A 54 32.45 -11.80 48.44
C PRO A 54 33.48 -11.37 49.49
N LEU A 55 33.60 -10.06 49.77
CA LEU A 55 34.47 -9.54 50.82
C LEU A 55 34.20 -10.18 52.20
N PHE A 56 32.98 -10.66 52.48
CA PHE A 56 32.66 -11.29 53.76
C PHE A 56 33.50 -12.53 54.04
N ALA A 57 33.77 -13.34 53.01
CA ALA A 57 34.55 -14.57 53.15
C ALA A 57 35.97 -14.30 53.68
N ASP A 58 36.52 -13.13 53.36
CA ASP A 58 37.85 -12.69 53.77
C ASP A 58 37.90 -12.20 55.24
N VAL A 59 36.74 -11.86 55.82
CA VAL A 59 36.67 -11.24 57.16
C VAL A 59 35.95 -12.07 58.21
N GLN A 60 35.11 -13.04 57.81
CA GLN A 60 34.24 -13.81 58.71
C GLN A 60 35.00 -14.53 59.83
N ASP A 61 36.22 -14.99 59.56
CA ASP A 61 37.05 -15.74 60.52
C ASP A 61 37.88 -14.83 61.45
N ASN A 62 37.92 -13.51 61.19
CA ASN A 62 38.72 -12.55 61.95
C ASN A 62 38.04 -11.18 62.13
N LEU A 63 36.73 -11.21 62.40
CA LEU A 63 35.91 -9.99 62.57
C LEU A 63 36.47 -9.04 63.63
N LYS A 64 36.93 -9.58 64.76
CA LYS A 64 37.54 -8.80 65.85
C LYS A 64 38.83 -8.09 65.43
N GLY A 65 39.67 -8.74 64.62
CA GLY A 65 40.89 -8.15 64.06
C GLY A 65 40.56 -6.95 63.18
N TYR A 66 39.65 -7.12 62.23
CA TYR A 66 39.24 -6.04 61.32
C TYR A 66 38.47 -4.92 62.02
N THR A 67 37.69 -5.22 63.07
CA THR A 67 37.04 -4.20 63.92
C THR A 67 38.07 -3.28 64.57
N ASN A 68 39.16 -3.84 65.09
CA ASN A 68 40.25 -3.09 65.70
C ASN A 68 40.97 -2.21 64.67
N LEU A 69 41.26 -2.77 63.49
CA LEU A 69 41.92 -2.04 62.40
C LEU A 69 41.07 -0.87 61.90
N LEU A 70 39.77 -1.10 61.68
CA LEU A 70 38.83 -0.07 61.25
C LEU A 70 38.69 1.05 62.31
N SER A 71 38.68 0.70 63.60
CA SER A 71 38.56 1.66 64.70
C SER A 71 39.81 2.54 64.89
N ARG A 72 41.01 1.94 64.83
CA ARG A 72 42.28 2.59 65.20
C ARG A 72 42.76 3.66 64.20
N GLY A 73 42.33 3.60 62.94
CA GLY A 73 42.67 4.61 61.92
C GLY A 73 44.16 4.72 61.55
N CYS A 74 45.04 3.93 62.18
CA CYS A 74 46.48 3.89 61.93
C CYS A 74 46.86 2.47 61.47
N LEU A 75 47.35 2.37 60.24
CA LEU A 75 47.69 1.10 59.57
C LEU A 75 49.19 0.75 59.67
N ARG A 76 49.90 1.26 60.69
CA ARG A 76 51.32 0.93 60.90
C ARG A 76 51.45 -0.56 61.29
N GLY A 77 52.31 -1.29 60.58
CA GLY A 77 52.56 -2.71 60.81
C GLY A 77 51.51 -3.65 60.19
N VAL A 78 50.61 -3.12 59.37
CA VAL A 78 49.53 -3.88 58.71
C VAL A 78 50.00 -4.38 57.34
N THR A 79 49.68 -5.62 57.00
CA THR A 79 50.04 -6.23 55.71
C THR A 79 49.35 -5.49 54.54
N PRO A 80 49.86 -5.61 53.30
CA PRO A 80 49.17 -5.06 52.13
C PRO A 80 47.73 -5.56 52.01
N TYR A 81 47.52 -6.87 52.20
CA TYR A 81 46.20 -7.50 52.12
C TYR A 81 45.22 -6.98 53.19
N GLU A 82 45.65 -6.85 54.45
CA GLU A 82 44.78 -6.28 55.48
C GLU A 82 44.43 -4.81 55.18
N ARG A 83 45.32 -4.05 54.52
CA ARG A 83 45.00 -2.69 54.07
C ARG A 83 43.95 -2.68 52.96
N GLU A 84 44.04 -3.60 52.01
CA GLU A 84 43.02 -3.83 50.98
C GLU A 84 41.66 -4.13 51.61
N VAL A 85 41.61 -5.10 52.53
CA VAL A 85 40.37 -5.52 53.20
C VAL A 85 39.78 -4.41 54.05
N VAL A 86 40.59 -3.66 54.81
CA VAL A 86 40.11 -2.52 55.62
C VAL A 86 39.59 -1.39 54.72
N PHE A 87 40.23 -1.15 53.58
CA PHE A 87 39.72 -0.21 52.58
C PHE A 87 38.38 -0.69 52.00
N GLY A 88 38.29 -1.97 51.61
CA GLY A 88 37.06 -2.64 51.19
C GLY A 88 35.94 -2.44 52.21
N LEU A 89 36.14 -2.85 53.46
CA LEU A 89 35.16 -2.74 54.55
C LEU A 89 34.66 -1.32 54.78
N ARG A 90 35.50 -0.31 54.52
CA ARG A 90 35.13 1.09 54.70
C ARG A 90 34.31 1.64 53.53
N GLU A 91 34.71 1.32 52.31
CA GLU A 91 34.22 1.99 51.09
C GLU A 91 33.20 1.17 50.28
N PHE A 92 33.10 -0.15 50.52
CA PHE A 92 32.25 -1.04 49.71
C PHE A 92 30.79 -0.61 49.63
N PRO A 93 30.10 -0.12 50.70
CA PRO A 93 28.67 0.12 50.61
C PRO A 93 28.35 1.21 49.59
N LEU A 94 29.15 2.29 49.60
CA LEU A 94 29.01 3.37 48.63
C LEU A 94 29.44 2.92 47.23
N ALA A 95 30.57 2.22 47.11
CA ALA A 95 31.06 1.75 45.82
C ALA A 95 30.03 0.83 45.15
N MET A 96 29.45 -0.09 45.90
CA MET A 96 28.39 -0.99 45.45
C MET A 96 27.19 -0.19 44.95
N THR A 97 26.65 0.76 45.73
CA THR A 97 25.53 1.61 45.30
C THR A 97 25.84 2.39 44.01
N VAL A 98 27.05 2.94 43.88
CA VAL A 98 27.44 3.69 42.67
C VAL A 98 27.58 2.78 41.46
N VAL A 99 28.24 1.64 41.62
CA VAL A 99 28.53 0.70 40.52
C VAL A 99 27.26 -0.02 40.08
N GLU A 100 26.41 -0.46 41.00
CA GLU A 100 25.12 -1.09 40.66
C GLU A 100 24.21 -0.11 39.93
N ALA A 101 24.03 1.11 40.46
CA ALA A 101 23.24 2.14 39.78
C ALA A 101 23.78 2.46 38.37
N PHE A 102 25.10 2.45 38.22
CA PHE A 102 25.75 2.60 36.93
C PHE A 102 25.57 1.38 36.01
N LEU A 103 25.57 0.16 36.51
CA LEU A 103 25.39 -1.04 35.68
C LEU A 103 23.92 -1.22 35.26
N GLU A 104 22.97 -0.80 36.09
CA GLU A 104 21.54 -0.76 35.75
C GLU A 104 21.24 0.27 34.65
N GLU A 105 21.78 1.48 34.79
CA GLU A 105 21.75 2.49 33.75
C GLU A 105 23.18 3.01 33.54
N PRO A 106 23.96 2.48 32.56
CA PRO A 106 25.32 2.96 32.23
C PRO A 106 25.34 4.36 31.59
N ASP A 107 24.31 5.12 31.92
CA ASP A 107 24.03 6.52 31.71
C ASP A 107 24.88 7.40 32.61
N TYR A 108 26.17 7.45 32.34
CA TYR A 108 26.97 8.52 32.91
C TYR A 108 26.59 9.85 32.26
N SER A 109 26.14 10.81 33.07
CA SER A 109 26.27 12.21 32.70
C SER A 109 27.76 12.46 32.47
N LEU A 110 28.17 13.02 31.32
CA LEU A 110 29.55 13.47 31.17
C LEU A 110 29.80 14.57 32.22
N GLY A 111 30.24 14.15 33.41
CA GLY A 111 30.61 15.00 34.53
C GLY A 111 31.88 15.79 34.21
N ARG A 112 32.29 16.67 35.14
CA ARG A 112 33.57 17.38 35.00
C ARG A 112 34.70 16.36 34.88
N GLY A 113 35.51 16.47 33.83
CA GLY A 113 36.71 15.64 33.63
C GLY A 113 36.56 14.53 32.58
N THR A 114 35.35 14.28 32.07
CA THR A 114 35.14 13.27 31.01
C THR A 114 35.36 13.79 29.59
N SER A 115 35.84 15.04 29.43
CA SER A 115 36.10 15.68 28.14
C SER A 115 37.12 14.95 27.26
N ASN A 116 37.88 14.02 27.84
CA ASN A 116 38.94 13.28 27.16
C ASN A 116 38.54 11.85 26.76
N PHE A 117 37.37 11.35 27.19
CA PHE A 117 36.90 10.02 26.78
C PHE A 117 36.16 10.13 25.46
N SER A 118 36.47 9.21 24.54
CA SER A 118 35.85 9.20 23.23
C SER A 118 34.45 8.61 23.35
N PHE A 119 33.51 9.18 22.61
CA PHE A 119 32.19 8.58 22.40
C PHE A 119 32.36 7.13 21.93
N ALA A 120 31.68 6.17 22.56
CA ALA A 120 31.78 4.72 22.38
C ALA A 120 32.83 3.97 23.20
N ASP A 121 33.70 4.65 23.97
CA ASP A 121 34.60 3.96 24.91
C ASP A 121 33.88 3.69 26.24
N PRO A 122 33.87 2.44 26.75
CA PRO A 122 33.36 2.16 28.09
C PRO A 122 34.27 2.83 29.14
N LEU A 123 33.69 3.21 30.28
CA LEU A 123 34.38 3.86 31.37
C LEU A 123 34.94 2.84 32.36
N GLY A 124 36.24 2.87 32.62
CA GLY A 124 36.81 2.13 33.76
C GLY A 124 36.22 2.58 35.10
N LEU A 125 36.27 1.72 36.12
CA LEU A 125 35.67 1.93 37.45
C LEU A 125 36.12 3.24 38.08
N ILE A 126 37.41 3.58 37.96
CA ILE A 126 37.95 4.84 38.49
C ILE A 126 37.19 6.04 37.92
N VAL A 127 36.89 6.01 36.62
CA VAL A 127 36.18 7.09 35.94
C VAL A 127 34.71 7.09 36.34
N VAL A 128 34.09 5.92 36.46
CA VAL A 128 32.73 5.79 36.97
C VAL A 128 32.63 6.40 38.36
N LEU A 129 33.49 6.00 39.30
CA LEU A 129 33.52 6.54 40.67
C LEU A 129 33.85 8.05 40.73
N ASP A 130 34.69 8.56 39.83
CA ASP A 130 35.03 9.99 39.75
C ASP A 130 33.89 10.84 39.14
N SER A 131 33.07 10.27 38.25
CA SER A 131 32.12 11.01 37.40
C SER A 131 30.65 10.77 37.72
N TYR A 132 30.31 9.63 38.32
CA TYR A 132 28.94 9.26 38.66
C TYR A 132 28.48 10.02 39.90
N GLN A 133 27.31 10.65 39.79
CA GLN A 133 26.74 11.50 40.83
C GLN A 133 25.41 10.88 41.26
N LEU A 134 25.31 10.51 42.54
CA LEU A 134 24.08 9.91 43.05
C LEU A 134 22.98 10.96 43.24
N ASN A 135 23.34 12.24 43.48
CA ASN A 135 22.37 13.32 43.62
C ASN A 135 22.92 14.71 43.23
N SER A 136 22.01 15.67 43.03
CA SER A 136 22.33 17.01 42.50
C SER A 136 23.10 17.93 43.45
N LYS A 137 23.11 17.62 44.75
CA LYS A 137 23.74 18.43 45.81
C LYS A 137 25.23 18.16 45.99
N GLU A 138 25.74 17.00 45.56
CA GLU A 138 27.19 16.68 45.52
C GLU A 138 28.01 17.68 44.67
N ARG A 139 27.36 18.56 43.91
CA ARG A 139 27.98 19.66 43.14
C ARG A 139 28.66 20.74 43.98
N LYS A 140 28.27 20.97 45.24
CA LYS A 140 28.76 22.14 46.01
C LYS A 140 30.15 21.97 46.61
N ASP A 141 30.57 20.76 46.96
CA ASP A 141 31.80 20.54 47.73
C ASP A 141 33.01 20.15 46.87
N GLY A 142 32.83 20.04 45.55
CA GLY A 142 33.92 19.89 44.59
C GLY A 142 34.68 18.56 44.62
N ARG A 143 34.29 17.60 45.47
CA ARG A 143 34.76 16.20 45.46
C ARG A 143 33.63 15.30 45.97
N GLY A 144 32.95 14.59 45.06
CA GLY A 144 31.99 13.55 45.44
C GLY A 144 32.68 12.46 46.27
N THR A 145 31.94 11.75 47.12
CA THR A 145 32.51 10.71 48.00
C THR A 145 33.17 9.57 47.18
N GLY A 146 32.68 9.29 45.97
CA GLY A 146 33.32 8.38 44.99
C GLY A 146 34.76 8.78 44.58
N VAL A 147 35.10 10.07 44.56
CA VAL A 147 36.45 10.57 44.25
C VAL A 147 37.48 10.10 45.31
N LYS A 148 37.04 9.91 46.57
CA LYS A 148 37.92 9.39 47.63
C LYS A 148 38.25 7.92 47.39
N ILE A 149 37.26 7.15 46.95
CA ILE A 149 37.42 5.74 46.58
C ILE A 149 38.34 5.61 45.37
N ALA A 150 38.03 6.34 44.29
CA ALA A 150 38.86 6.43 43.09
C ALA A 150 40.30 6.87 43.40
N SER A 151 40.49 7.83 44.31
CA SER A 151 41.83 8.26 44.76
C SER A 151 42.55 7.18 45.57
N GLY A 152 41.85 6.38 46.38
CA GLY A 152 42.43 5.25 47.12
C GLY A 152 42.92 4.14 46.19
N ILE A 153 42.15 3.85 45.14
CA ILE A 153 42.53 2.93 44.06
C ILE A 153 43.71 3.51 43.26
N ARG A 154 43.60 4.77 42.81
CA ARG A 154 44.53 5.39 41.84
C ARG A 154 45.82 5.96 42.44
N ARG A 155 45.74 6.76 43.51
CA ARG A 155 46.88 7.55 44.04
C ARG A 155 47.66 6.81 45.11
N GLN A 156 47.00 5.94 45.87
CA GLN A 156 47.63 5.19 46.96
C GLN A 156 47.93 3.74 46.56
N GLY A 157 47.37 3.24 45.46
CA GLY A 157 47.54 1.86 45.01
C GLY A 157 47.17 0.87 46.11
N VAL A 158 46.16 1.20 46.92
CA VAL A 158 45.79 0.38 48.08
C VAL A 158 45.26 -0.97 47.62
N ILE A 159 44.47 -0.97 46.55
CA ILE A 159 43.86 -2.15 45.94
C ILE A 159 43.79 -1.95 44.42
N ALA A 160 43.94 -3.04 43.66
CA ALA A 160 43.72 -3.03 42.21
C ALA A 160 42.22 -2.92 41.87
N GLU A 161 41.88 -2.29 40.75
CA GLU A 161 40.49 -2.13 40.29
C GLU A 161 39.74 -3.46 40.21
N GLU A 162 40.37 -4.46 39.59
CA GLU A 162 39.82 -5.80 39.44
C GLU A 162 39.55 -6.46 40.80
N ARG A 163 40.50 -6.38 41.74
CA ARG A 163 40.34 -6.96 43.09
C ARG A 163 39.25 -6.23 43.89
N PHE A 164 39.09 -4.93 43.69
CA PHE A 164 38.01 -4.19 44.33
C PHE A 164 36.65 -4.59 43.77
N LEU A 165 36.52 -4.82 42.46
CA LEU A 165 35.29 -5.37 41.86
C LEU A 165 34.99 -6.80 42.36
N GLU A 166 36.02 -7.63 42.60
CA GLU A 166 35.85 -8.95 43.25
C GLU A 166 35.27 -8.82 44.65
N PHE A 167 35.75 -7.86 45.45
CA PHE A 167 35.20 -7.61 46.79
C PHE A 167 33.72 -7.25 46.76
N LEU A 168 33.30 -6.49 45.74
CA LEU A 168 31.90 -6.11 45.54
C LEU A 168 31.05 -7.25 44.95
N GLY A 169 31.67 -8.26 44.34
CA GLY A 169 30.95 -9.29 43.58
C GLY A 169 30.38 -8.76 42.26
N LEU A 170 30.95 -7.69 41.71
CA LEU A 170 30.48 -7.02 40.48
C LEU A 170 31.48 -7.16 39.32
N LYS A 171 32.51 -8.01 39.47
CA LYS A 171 33.59 -8.17 38.49
C LYS A 171 33.06 -8.61 37.13
N ASP A 172 32.19 -9.61 37.11
CA ASP A 172 31.74 -10.20 35.85
C ASP A 172 30.77 -9.27 35.12
N GLU A 173 29.86 -8.62 35.83
CA GLU A 173 28.94 -7.62 35.31
C GLU A 173 29.70 -6.40 34.77
N PHE A 174 30.69 -5.91 35.52
CA PHE A 174 31.50 -4.77 35.09
C PHE A 174 32.39 -5.13 33.90
N ASN A 175 32.97 -6.34 33.87
CA ASN A 175 33.71 -6.83 32.71
C ASN A 175 32.83 -6.99 31.48
N SER A 176 31.59 -7.47 31.65
CA SER A 176 30.59 -7.51 30.58
C SER A 176 30.30 -6.10 30.05
N TYR A 177 30.14 -5.11 30.95
CA TYR A 177 30.00 -3.70 30.58
C TYR A 177 31.22 -3.19 29.80
N LEU A 178 32.45 -3.53 30.19
CA LEU A 178 33.68 -3.13 29.48
C LEU A 178 33.79 -3.73 28.06
N GLN A 179 33.00 -4.75 27.73
CA GLN A 179 32.85 -5.26 26.36
C GLN A 179 31.78 -4.52 25.54
N THR A 180 31.04 -3.59 26.15
CA THR A 180 30.02 -2.77 25.48
C THR A 180 30.58 -1.43 25.01
N ARG A 181 29.80 -0.70 24.19
CA ARG A 181 30.11 0.68 23.80
C ARG A 181 29.49 1.67 24.79
N GLY A 182 30.30 2.64 25.21
CA GLY A 182 29.84 3.73 26.08
C GLY A 182 28.97 4.75 25.34
N LEU A 183 27.66 4.80 25.64
CA LEU A 183 26.72 5.77 25.07
C LEU A 183 26.16 6.73 26.13
N PRO A 184 26.69 7.97 26.23
CA PRO A 184 26.25 8.91 27.25
C PRO A 184 24.76 9.26 27.17
N ARG A 185 24.04 9.20 28.30
CA ARG A 185 22.59 9.51 28.43
C ARG A 185 22.17 10.77 27.71
N LYS A 186 22.91 11.86 27.90
CA LYS A 186 22.58 13.17 27.32
C LYS A 186 22.58 13.16 25.79
N TYR A 187 23.38 12.30 25.17
CA TYR A 187 23.41 12.11 23.72
C TYR A 187 22.24 11.22 23.29
N ARG A 188 22.06 10.07 23.94
CA ARG A 188 20.90 9.18 23.71
C ARG A 188 19.57 9.94 23.83
N MET A 189 19.40 10.73 24.89
CA MET A 189 18.17 11.46 25.13
C MET A 189 17.94 12.62 24.18
N ALA A 190 19.01 13.32 23.77
CA ALA A 190 18.90 14.34 22.73
C ALA A 190 18.45 13.71 21.41
N VAL A 191 19.06 12.57 21.03
CA VAL A 191 18.70 11.82 19.83
C VAL A 191 17.29 11.26 19.93
N LYS A 192 16.91 10.62 21.04
CA LYS A 192 15.57 10.08 21.29
C LYS A 192 14.50 11.14 21.10
N LYS A 193 14.65 12.29 21.77
CA LYS A 193 13.69 13.40 21.68
C LYS A 193 13.55 13.93 20.25
N MET A 194 14.67 14.03 19.53
CA MET A 194 14.68 14.48 18.14
C MET A 194 14.03 13.43 17.21
N MET A 195 14.32 12.14 17.41
CA MET A 195 13.69 11.05 16.67
C MET A 195 12.19 10.94 16.97
N GLU A 196 11.74 11.04 18.22
CA GLU A 196 10.31 11.05 18.58
C GLU A 196 9.59 12.23 17.91
N SER A 197 10.18 13.42 17.96
CA SER A 197 9.65 14.60 17.27
C SER A 197 9.56 14.37 15.76
N PHE A 198 10.57 13.75 15.17
CA PHE A 198 10.61 13.41 13.76
C PHE A 198 9.55 12.36 13.39
N LEU A 199 9.47 11.26 14.14
CA LEU A 199 8.54 10.15 13.89
C LEU A 199 7.08 10.58 14.09
N THR A 200 6.82 11.56 14.95
CA THR A 200 5.48 12.16 15.13
C THR A 200 5.00 12.87 13.86
N ASN A 201 5.92 13.51 13.12
CA ASN A 201 5.59 14.19 11.87
C ASN A 201 6.79 14.17 10.90
N PRO A 202 7.00 13.08 10.15
CA PRO A 202 8.21 12.89 9.33
C PRO A 202 8.26 13.76 8.06
N ASP A 203 7.50 14.87 8.01
CA ASP A 203 7.18 15.61 6.80
C ASP A 203 8.20 16.73 6.46
N TYR A 204 9.49 16.41 6.52
CA TYR A 204 10.55 17.27 5.95
C TYR A 204 10.89 16.84 4.53
N SER A 205 9.93 17.02 3.63
CA SER A 205 10.27 17.31 2.24
C SER A 205 10.05 18.79 1.99
N MET A 206 11.05 19.43 1.38
CA MET A 206 11.01 20.81 0.90
C MET A 206 11.33 21.89 1.96
N GLY A 207 12.56 21.93 2.45
CA GLY A 207 13.13 23.23 2.82
C GLY A 207 14.28 23.21 3.81
N ARG A 208 15.47 23.55 3.29
CA ARG A 208 16.68 23.98 4.01
C ARG A 208 17.53 22.89 4.66
N THR A 209 18.07 21.97 3.86
CA THR A 209 19.45 21.53 4.13
C THR A 209 20.39 22.61 3.58
N ASN A 210 20.73 23.59 4.42
CA ASN A 210 21.89 24.46 4.18
C ASN A 210 23.15 23.62 4.43
N GLY A 211 23.49 22.71 3.52
CA GLY A 211 24.71 21.91 3.60
C GLY A 211 24.54 20.46 3.17
N SER A 212 25.32 20.10 2.14
CA SER A 212 25.80 18.76 1.72
C SER A 212 24.83 17.60 1.45
N ALA A 213 23.71 17.40 2.16
CA ALA A 213 22.81 16.28 1.87
C ALA A 213 21.64 16.72 0.98
N LYS A 214 21.81 16.58 -0.34
CA LYS A 214 20.66 16.56 -1.26
C LYS A 214 19.90 15.27 -1.00
N LEU A 215 18.92 15.31 -0.10
CA LEU A 215 18.02 14.18 0.13
C LEU A 215 17.29 13.86 -1.17
N GLU A 216 17.57 12.68 -1.71
CA GLU A 216 16.86 12.19 -2.88
C GLU A 216 15.43 11.80 -2.46
N PHE A 217 14.46 12.44 -3.10
CA PHE A 217 13.05 12.17 -2.88
C PHE A 217 12.76 10.66 -3.02
N GLY A 218 12.05 10.06 -2.06
CA GLY A 218 11.74 8.63 -2.08
C GLY A 218 12.79 7.73 -1.44
N MET A 219 13.83 8.32 -0.83
CA MET A 219 14.73 7.61 0.09
C MET A 219 14.40 7.99 1.53
N PRO A 220 14.24 7.02 2.44
CA PRO A 220 14.10 7.31 3.86
C PRO A 220 15.40 7.95 4.40
N LEU A 221 15.27 8.86 5.35
CA LEU A 221 16.40 9.49 6.04
C LEU A 221 17.17 8.43 6.84
N THR A 222 18.50 8.45 6.76
CA THR A 222 19.34 7.74 7.73
C THR A 222 19.43 8.55 9.02
N LEU A 223 19.83 7.94 10.14
CA LEU A 223 19.97 8.68 11.40
C LEU A 223 21.05 9.76 11.28
N THR A 224 22.16 9.49 10.59
CA THR A 224 23.22 10.48 10.33
C THR A 224 22.71 11.64 9.49
N ALA A 225 21.87 11.38 8.48
CA ALA A 225 21.27 12.43 7.66
C ALA A 225 20.28 13.29 8.47
N LEU A 226 19.47 12.67 9.32
CA LEU A 226 18.54 13.37 10.23
C LEU A 226 19.31 14.23 11.25
N LEU A 227 20.39 13.71 11.83
CA LEU A 227 21.28 14.46 12.70
C LEU A 227 21.94 15.64 11.98
N SER A 228 22.31 15.47 10.72
CA SER A 228 22.90 16.55 9.92
C SER A 228 21.92 17.70 9.67
N SER A 229 20.62 17.42 9.55
CA SER A 229 19.60 18.46 9.38
C SER A 229 19.18 19.13 10.70
N GLU A 230 19.08 18.35 11.78
CA GLU A 230 18.51 18.81 13.05
C GLU A 230 19.57 19.20 14.10
N SER A 231 20.85 18.89 13.91
CA SER A 231 21.88 19.15 14.92
C SER A 231 22.06 20.63 15.23
N GLY A 232 21.85 21.51 14.24
CA GLY A 232 21.86 22.97 14.41
C GLY A 232 22.96 23.47 15.35
N ASN A 233 22.55 24.13 16.44
CA ASN A 233 23.44 24.57 17.53
C ASN A 233 23.45 23.62 18.75
N ASP A 234 22.73 22.50 18.70
CA ASP A 234 22.71 21.53 19.79
C ASP A 234 24.02 20.72 19.79
N ARG A 235 24.87 20.98 20.79
CA ARG A 235 26.17 20.30 20.94
C ARG A 235 26.03 18.79 21.16
N ASN A 236 24.93 18.31 21.73
CA ASN A 236 24.73 16.89 21.99
C ASN A 236 24.39 16.14 20.70
N LEU A 237 23.51 16.72 19.87
CA LEU A 237 23.21 16.18 18.53
C LEU A 237 24.44 16.22 17.63
N LYS A 238 25.20 17.32 17.64
CA LYS A 238 26.44 17.44 16.85
C LYS A 238 27.51 16.40 17.24
N ASN A 239 27.67 16.14 18.53
CA ASN A 239 28.59 15.10 18.99
C ASN A 239 28.13 13.69 18.59
N SER A 240 26.82 13.44 18.61
CA SER A 240 26.22 12.17 18.15
C SER A 240 26.43 11.98 16.64
N GLN A 241 26.25 13.04 15.85
CA GLN A 241 26.56 13.05 14.42
C GLN A 241 28.03 12.71 14.16
N ILE A 242 28.96 13.39 14.83
CA ILE A 242 30.40 13.13 14.68
C ILE A 242 30.76 11.69 15.05
N ALA A 243 30.07 11.10 16.04
CA ALA A 243 30.31 9.71 16.43
C ALA A 243 29.90 8.72 15.34
N LEU A 244 28.74 8.93 14.71
CA LEU A 244 28.27 8.12 13.58
C LEU A 244 29.15 8.33 12.33
N GLU A 245 29.50 9.57 12.00
CA GLU A 245 30.37 9.89 10.86
C GLU A 245 31.79 9.32 10.98
N ARG A 246 32.28 9.14 12.20
CA ARG A 246 33.58 8.52 12.49
C ARG A 246 33.49 7.02 12.72
N GLU A 247 32.33 6.40 12.45
CA GLU A 247 32.09 4.96 12.61
C GLU A 247 32.41 4.44 14.03
N ARG A 248 32.30 5.31 15.05
CA ARG A 248 32.50 4.91 16.44
C ARG A 248 31.33 4.11 16.99
N ILE A 249 30.15 4.36 16.44
CA ILE A 249 28.93 3.59 16.62
C ILE A 249 28.25 3.48 15.25
N ASP A 250 27.57 2.36 14.99
CA ASP A 250 26.73 2.22 13.81
C ASP A 250 25.30 2.76 14.07
N GLU A 251 24.57 3.09 13.00
CA GLU A 251 23.22 3.66 13.17
C GLU A 251 22.26 2.71 13.89
N GLU A 252 22.30 1.40 13.60
CA GLU A 252 21.37 0.43 14.17
C GLU A 252 21.58 0.23 15.68
N GLU A 253 22.83 0.18 16.12
CA GLU A 253 23.21 0.15 17.52
C GLU A 253 22.77 1.43 18.25
N PHE A 254 22.95 2.61 17.63
CA PHE A 254 22.49 3.86 18.22
C PHE A 254 20.96 3.86 18.38
N ILE A 255 20.23 3.46 17.32
CA ILE A 255 18.77 3.42 17.34
C ILE A 255 18.24 2.45 18.39
N ARG A 256 18.88 1.27 18.53
CA ARG A 256 18.57 0.31 19.61
C ARG A 256 18.77 0.94 20.98
N SER A 257 19.82 1.73 21.17
CA SER A 257 20.10 2.38 22.45
C SER A 257 19.07 3.43 22.88
N VAL A 258 18.20 3.91 21.97
CA VAL A 258 17.16 4.91 22.30
C VAL A 258 15.75 4.31 22.35
N ASP A 259 15.61 2.99 22.20
CA ASP A 259 14.35 2.25 22.20
C ASP A 259 13.34 2.76 21.15
N LEU A 260 13.81 3.04 19.93
CA LEU A 260 12.97 3.48 18.81
C LEU A 260 13.18 2.63 17.54
N GLU A 261 13.70 1.42 17.68
CA GLU A 261 14.07 0.57 16.55
C GLU A 261 12.87 0.18 15.68
N ASP A 262 11.75 -0.19 16.31
CA ASP A 262 10.56 -0.64 15.59
C ASP A 262 9.88 0.51 14.84
N GLU A 263 9.72 1.66 15.49
CA GLU A 263 9.16 2.87 14.87
C GLU A 263 10.05 3.37 13.73
N TRP A 264 11.37 3.32 13.93
CA TRP A 264 12.33 3.67 12.88
C TRP A 264 12.24 2.71 11.69
N LYS A 265 12.19 1.40 11.93
CA LYS A 265 11.99 0.39 10.88
C LYS A 265 10.67 0.57 10.14
N GLN A 266 9.59 0.93 10.84
CA GLN A 266 8.32 1.26 10.20
C GLN A 266 8.43 2.51 9.33
N TYR A 267 9.10 3.56 9.81
CA TYR A 267 9.39 4.74 8.99
C TYR A 267 10.19 4.39 7.73
N GLN A 268 11.26 3.59 7.86
CA GLN A 268 12.08 3.14 6.73
C GLN A 268 11.23 2.42 5.65
N LYS A 269 10.23 1.64 6.07
CA LYS A 269 9.28 0.98 5.14
C LYS A 269 8.43 1.96 4.34
N THR A 270 8.15 3.15 4.86
CA THR A 270 7.40 4.21 4.12
C THR A 270 8.24 4.88 3.03
N ARG A 271 9.54 4.55 2.94
CA ARG A 271 10.51 5.07 1.97
C ARG A 271 10.56 6.60 1.87
N GLY A 272 10.29 7.29 2.97
CA GLY A 272 10.40 8.75 3.04
C GLY A 272 9.41 9.52 2.15
N ILE A 273 8.28 8.92 1.74
CA ILE A 273 7.25 9.64 0.98
C ILE A 273 6.54 10.63 1.91
N PRO A 274 6.53 11.95 1.58
CA PRO A 274 5.97 12.99 2.43
C PRO A 274 4.49 12.76 2.75
N ARG A 275 4.03 13.08 3.96
CA ARG A 275 2.63 12.93 4.38
C ARG A 275 1.71 13.73 3.47
N SER A 276 2.03 14.99 3.19
CA SER A 276 1.27 15.81 2.23
C SER A 276 1.17 15.19 0.82
N TYR A 277 2.15 14.38 0.41
CA TYR A 277 2.14 13.68 -0.87
C TYR A 277 1.30 12.40 -0.77
N LYS A 278 1.38 11.68 0.34
CA LYS A 278 0.54 10.50 0.64
C LYS A 278 -0.93 10.86 0.71
N GLU A 279 -1.30 11.91 1.46
CA GLU A 279 -2.67 12.37 1.59
C GLU A 279 -3.25 12.81 0.23
N LEU A 280 -2.47 13.53 -0.57
CA LEU A 280 -2.89 13.94 -1.91
C LEU A 280 -3.00 12.75 -2.86
N ALA A 281 -2.00 11.87 -2.91
CA ALA A 281 -2.04 10.67 -3.76
C ALA A 281 -3.20 9.76 -3.37
N LYS A 282 -3.44 9.57 -2.07
CA LYS A 282 -4.56 8.81 -1.53
C LYS A 282 -5.88 9.39 -2.00
N SER A 283 -6.10 10.70 -1.80
CA SER A 283 -7.31 11.39 -2.25
C SER A 283 -7.57 11.20 -3.75
N VAL A 284 -6.56 11.45 -4.59
CA VAL A 284 -6.68 11.32 -6.06
C VAL A 284 -6.97 9.88 -6.48
N VAL A 285 -6.29 8.91 -5.88
CA VAL A 285 -6.44 7.49 -6.24
C VAL A 285 -7.78 6.95 -5.73
N GLU A 286 -8.22 7.32 -4.51
CA GLU A 286 -9.53 6.93 -3.98
C GLU A 286 -10.67 7.52 -4.79
N ASP A 287 -10.60 8.81 -5.13
CA ASP A 287 -11.61 9.47 -5.96
C ASP A 287 -11.68 8.82 -7.35
N TYR A 288 -10.53 8.46 -7.92
CA TYR A 288 -10.48 7.73 -9.18
C TYR A 288 -11.06 6.32 -9.10
N LEU A 289 -10.76 5.57 -8.04
CA LEU A 289 -11.28 4.21 -7.88
C LEU A 289 -12.78 4.21 -7.58
N LYS A 290 -13.32 5.26 -6.95
CA LYS A 290 -14.76 5.46 -6.72
C LYS A 290 -15.50 5.85 -8.01
N ASP A 291 -14.88 6.70 -8.82
CA ASP A 291 -15.43 7.15 -10.10
C ASP A 291 -14.36 7.08 -11.20
N GLN A 292 -14.27 5.91 -11.83
CA GLN A 292 -13.31 5.64 -12.90
C GLN A 292 -13.61 6.46 -14.16
N ASP A 293 -14.79 7.09 -14.25
CA ASP A 293 -15.18 7.98 -15.35
C ASP A 293 -14.55 9.38 -15.23
N TYR A 294 -13.90 9.67 -14.10
CA TYR A 294 -13.24 10.95 -13.83
C TYR A 294 -12.10 11.27 -14.81
N SER A 295 -11.52 10.28 -15.47
CA SER A 295 -10.27 10.36 -16.26
C SER A 295 -10.44 10.29 -17.78
N ILE A 296 -11.45 10.95 -18.36
CA ILE A 296 -11.53 11.16 -19.82
C ILE A 296 -10.56 12.28 -20.23
N GLY A 297 -9.29 12.16 -19.82
CA GLY A 297 -8.23 13.09 -20.18
C GLY A 297 -7.76 12.86 -21.61
N LYS A 298 -7.20 13.90 -22.23
CA LYS A 298 -6.57 13.89 -23.57
C LYS A 298 -5.27 13.06 -23.60
N GLY A 299 -5.27 11.86 -23.02
CA GLY A 299 -4.15 10.96 -22.86
C GLY A 299 -4.16 9.82 -23.87
N LYS A 300 -2.98 9.41 -24.34
CA LYS A 300 -2.70 8.31 -25.26
C LYS A 300 -3.01 6.90 -24.69
N SER A 301 -3.98 6.75 -23.82
CA SER A 301 -4.38 5.44 -23.30
C SER A 301 -5.25 4.76 -24.34
N SER A 302 -4.93 3.51 -24.68
CA SER A 302 -5.75 2.70 -25.58
C SER A 302 -7.14 2.55 -24.97
N PHE A 303 -8.19 2.79 -25.76
CA PHE A 303 -9.53 2.34 -25.40
C PHE A 303 -9.50 0.82 -25.11
N GLY A 304 -9.98 0.40 -23.93
CA GLY A 304 -10.02 -1.00 -23.49
C GLY A 304 -8.97 -1.40 -22.42
N GLU A 305 -8.05 -0.51 -22.05
CA GLU A 305 -6.99 -0.80 -21.06
C GLU A 305 -7.15 0.08 -19.80
N PRO A 306 -6.89 -0.46 -18.59
CA PRO A 306 -6.88 0.33 -17.37
C PRO A 306 -5.78 1.40 -17.45
N LEU A 307 -6.11 2.63 -17.07
CA LEU A 307 -5.17 3.73 -17.00
C LEU A 307 -4.02 3.47 -16.01
N PRO A 308 -2.77 3.75 -16.38
CA PRO A 308 -1.66 3.69 -15.45
C PRO A 308 -1.75 4.86 -14.44
N LEU A 309 -1.20 4.66 -13.24
CA LEU A 309 -1.27 5.63 -12.13
C LEU A 309 -0.75 7.01 -12.53
N ARG A 310 0.32 7.04 -13.32
CA ARG A 310 0.92 8.26 -13.87
C ARG A 310 -0.04 9.07 -14.75
N THR A 311 -0.96 8.40 -15.46
CA THR A 311 -1.98 9.05 -16.27
C THR A 311 -3.09 9.61 -15.39
N VAL A 312 -3.55 8.84 -14.40
CA VAL A 312 -4.58 9.29 -13.43
C VAL A 312 -4.12 10.53 -12.66
N LEU A 313 -2.90 10.52 -12.14
CA LEU A 313 -2.30 11.68 -11.45
C LEU A 313 -2.17 12.92 -12.36
N ARG A 314 -1.88 12.72 -13.65
CA ARG A 314 -1.79 13.80 -14.64
C ARG A 314 -3.17 14.36 -15.00
N ASP A 315 -4.17 13.51 -15.17
CA ASP A 315 -5.47 13.93 -15.69
C ASP A 315 -6.30 14.61 -14.59
N HIS A 316 -6.16 14.19 -13.33
CA HIS A 316 -6.70 14.91 -12.16
C HIS A 316 -6.17 16.36 -12.07
N GLN A 317 -4.95 16.63 -12.58
CA GLN A 317 -4.37 17.98 -12.62
C GLN A 317 -5.15 18.92 -13.54
N ILE A 318 -5.72 18.43 -14.64
CA ILE A 318 -6.29 19.26 -15.71
C ILE A 318 -7.68 19.78 -15.35
N LYS A 319 -8.47 19.00 -14.58
CA LYS A 319 -9.88 19.31 -14.26
C LYS A 319 -10.07 20.24 -13.06
N ALA A 320 -9.09 20.34 -12.15
CA ALA A 320 -9.18 21.18 -10.95
C ALA A 320 -9.20 22.71 -11.23
N GLY A 321 -9.06 23.14 -12.50
CA GLY A 321 -9.54 24.43 -13.02
C GLY A 321 -8.90 25.71 -12.48
N LYS A 322 -8.06 25.69 -11.44
CA LYS A 322 -7.42 26.89 -10.86
C LYS A 322 -6.06 26.57 -10.25
N ARG A 323 -5.11 27.48 -10.52
CA ARG A 323 -3.79 27.69 -9.87
C ARG A 323 -3.87 27.88 -8.35
N SER A 324 -4.44 26.94 -7.63
CA SER A 324 -4.41 26.89 -6.18
C SER A 324 -3.30 25.93 -5.73
N SER A 325 -2.67 26.27 -4.63
CA SER A 325 -1.40 25.76 -4.08
C SER A 325 -1.23 24.22 -4.02
N GLY A 326 -2.28 23.41 -4.20
CA GLY A 326 -2.21 21.95 -4.33
C GLY A 326 -1.56 21.45 -5.64
N GLU A 327 -1.56 22.26 -6.71
CA GLU A 327 -0.99 21.93 -8.04
C GLU A 327 0.52 21.62 -8.02
N GLY A 328 1.24 22.13 -7.01
CA GLY A 328 2.66 21.86 -6.84
C GLY A 328 2.97 20.42 -6.46
N ASN A 329 2.11 19.77 -5.68
CA ASN A 329 2.41 18.49 -5.05
C ASN A 329 2.12 17.30 -5.98
N ALA A 330 1.00 17.30 -6.72
CA ALA A 330 0.71 16.26 -7.72
C ALA A 330 1.76 16.24 -8.86
N ASN A 331 2.19 17.41 -9.33
CA ASN A 331 3.28 17.52 -10.31
C ASN A 331 4.61 17.02 -9.77
N ARG A 332 4.90 17.25 -8.48
CA ARG A 332 6.13 16.74 -7.84
C ARG A 332 6.08 15.22 -7.70
N ILE A 333 4.93 14.64 -7.31
CA ILE A 333 4.71 13.18 -7.31
C ILE A 333 4.94 12.62 -8.72
N LEU A 334 4.26 13.19 -9.73
CA LEU A 334 4.37 12.76 -11.12
C LEU A 334 5.81 12.89 -11.66
N LYS A 335 6.51 13.96 -11.32
CA LYS A 335 7.92 14.16 -11.68
C LYS A 335 8.82 13.13 -11.00
N ALA A 336 8.56 12.79 -9.74
CA ALA A 336 9.30 11.76 -9.02
C ALA A 336 9.10 10.37 -9.63
N LEU A 337 7.86 10.01 -9.99
CA LEU A 337 7.55 8.77 -10.72
C LEU A 337 8.26 8.73 -12.09
N ARG A 338 8.22 9.83 -12.86
CA ARG A 338 8.89 9.93 -14.17
C ARG A 338 10.42 9.83 -14.09
N GLN A 339 11.00 10.31 -12.99
CA GLN A 339 12.43 10.23 -12.73
C GLN A 339 12.84 8.92 -12.06
N ASN A 340 11.91 7.96 -11.89
CA ASN A 340 12.11 6.69 -11.17
C ASN A 340 12.66 6.86 -9.75
N LYS A 341 12.35 7.99 -9.11
CA LYS A 341 12.70 8.26 -7.70
C LYS A 341 11.80 7.50 -6.73
N ILE A 342 10.57 7.24 -7.16
CA ILE A 342 9.61 6.33 -6.53
C ILE A 342 8.97 5.50 -7.64
N THR A 343 8.62 4.24 -7.35
CA THR A 343 7.80 3.40 -8.22
C THR A 343 6.32 3.56 -7.91
N ASP A 344 5.48 3.10 -8.83
CA ASP A 344 4.03 3.12 -8.66
C ASP A 344 3.63 2.24 -7.45
N GLU A 345 4.25 1.07 -7.29
CA GLU A 345 4.02 0.14 -6.17
C GLU A 345 4.41 0.75 -4.82
N GLN A 346 5.57 1.41 -4.74
CA GLN A 346 6.00 2.09 -3.51
C GLN A 346 5.01 3.16 -3.07
N LEU A 347 4.48 3.93 -4.02
CA LEU A 347 3.51 4.99 -3.72
C LEU A 347 2.17 4.39 -3.28
N LEU A 348 1.68 3.37 -3.99
CA LEU A 348 0.41 2.69 -3.69
C LEU A 348 0.45 1.96 -2.34
N SER A 349 1.57 1.31 -2.03
CA SER A 349 1.80 0.66 -0.73
C SER A 349 1.80 1.69 0.40
N ALA A 350 2.49 2.83 0.21
CA ALA A 350 2.56 3.89 1.21
C ALA A 350 1.22 4.59 1.50
N ILE A 351 0.26 4.55 0.57
CA ILE A 351 -1.11 5.07 0.76
C ILE A 351 -2.13 3.99 1.12
N GLY A 352 -1.73 2.71 1.14
CA GLY A 352 -2.60 1.58 1.48
C GLY A 352 -3.63 1.22 0.40
N LEU A 353 -3.34 1.48 -0.88
CA LEU A 353 -4.26 1.23 -2.00
C LEU A 353 -3.69 0.26 -3.04
N GLU A 354 -2.61 -0.44 -2.72
CA GLU A 354 -1.93 -1.38 -3.63
C GLU A 354 -2.87 -2.49 -4.14
N ASP A 355 -3.62 -3.14 -3.25
CA ASP A 355 -4.49 -4.25 -3.63
C ASP A 355 -5.69 -3.78 -4.46
N ASN A 356 -6.33 -2.67 -4.06
CA ASN A 356 -7.42 -2.06 -4.83
C ASN A 356 -6.95 -1.65 -6.23
N TRP A 357 -5.73 -1.13 -6.34
CA TRP A 357 -5.15 -0.76 -7.62
C TRP A 357 -4.85 -1.99 -8.49
N LYS A 358 -4.32 -3.08 -7.90
CA LYS A 358 -4.11 -4.35 -8.61
C LYS A 358 -5.41 -4.94 -9.14
N GLN A 359 -6.47 -4.92 -8.33
CA GLN A 359 -7.81 -5.35 -8.77
C GLN A 359 -8.31 -4.50 -9.95
N TYR A 360 -8.15 -3.18 -9.86
CA TYR A 360 -8.49 -2.27 -10.96
C TYR A 360 -7.69 -2.58 -12.25
N GLN A 361 -6.39 -2.88 -12.15
CA GLN A 361 -5.57 -3.26 -13.31
C GLN A 361 -6.00 -4.57 -14.00
N GLN A 362 -6.88 -5.36 -13.36
CA GLN A 362 -7.48 -6.55 -13.97
C GLN A 362 -8.79 -6.26 -14.72
N THR A 363 -9.32 -5.03 -14.64
CA THR A 363 -10.57 -4.65 -15.30
C THR A 363 -10.36 -4.20 -16.74
N THR A 364 -11.40 -4.33 -17.57
CA THR A 364 -11.47 -3.72 -18.90
C THR A 364 -11.79 -2.24 -18.75
N GLY A 365 -10.80 -1.36 -18.97
CA GLY A 365 -10.90 0.09 -18.77
C GLY A 365 -11.80 0.81 -19.78
N ILE A 366 -13.09 0.44 -19.84
CA ILE A 366 -14.11 1.00 -20.74
C ILE A 366 -14.92 2.06 -19.97
N PRO A 367 -14.77 3.36 -20.29
CA PRO A 367 -15.48 4.41 -19.57
C PRO A 367 -17.00 4.33 -19.76
N LYS A 368 -17.79 4.72 -18.76
CA LYS A 368 -19.26 4.64 -18.75
C LYS A 368 -19.94 5.27 -19.97
N PRO A 369 -19.55 6.46 -20.47
CA PRO A 369 -20.20 7.04 -21.66
C PRO A 369 -20.10 6.12 -22.89
N TYR A 370 -19.00 5.38 -23.03
CA TYR A 370 -18.84 4.40 -24.11
C TYR A 370 -19.68 3.15 -23.89
N ARG A 371 -19.82 2.71 -22.62
CA ARG A 371 -20.72 1.60 -22.27
C ARG A 371 -22.17 1.96 -22.53
N GLU A 372 -22.62 3.14 -22.11
CA GLU A 372 -23.99 3.62 -22.31
C GLU A 372 -24.33 3.77 -23.80
N VAL A 373 -23.47 4.42 -24.58
CA VAL A 373 -23.68 4.57 -26.03
C VAL A 373 -23.68 3.21 -26.72
N THR A 374 -22.77 2.30 -26.36
CA THR A 374 -22.73 0.96 -26.94
C THR A 374 -23.98 0.16 -26.56
N ALA A 375 -24.42 0.22 -25.30
CA ALA A 375 -25.63 -0.43 -24.83
C ALA A 375 -26.88 0.10 -25.53
N GLU A 376 -27.00 1.42 -25.72
CA GLU A 376 -28.09 2.08 -26.45
C GLU A 376 -28.15 1.58 -27.90
N VAL A 377 -27.01 1.57 -28.61
CA VAL A 377 -26.91 1.12 -30.00
C VAL A 377 -27.28 -0.36 -30.12
N LEU A 378 -26.74 -1.21 -29.25
CA LEU A 378 -26.99 -2.66 -29.32
C LEU A 378 -28.40 -3.02 -28.92
N SER A 379 -28.97 -2.36 -27.90
CA SER A 379 -30.36 -2.59 -27.51
C SER A 379 -31.33 -2.19 -28.62
N SER A 380 -31.06 -1.04 -29.27
CA SER A 380 -31.85 -0.57 -30.42
C SER A 380 -31.77 -1.55 -31.60
N PHE A 381 -30.56 -2.06 -31.90
CA PHE A 381 -30.36 -3.06 -32.95
C PHE A 381 -31.04 -4.40 -32.63
N LEU A 382 -30.88 -4.91 -31.40
CA LEU A 382 -31.45 -6.20 -30.99
C LEU A 382 -32.99 -6.17 -30.95
N ALA A 383 -33.60 -4.98 -30.81
CA ALA A 383 -35.05 -4.81 -30.91
C ALA A 383 -35.59 -4.96 -32.34
N ASP A 384 -34.81 -4.61 -33.37
CA ASP A 384 -35.17 -4.74 -34.79
C ASP A 384 -33.93 -5.10 -35.64
N PRO A 385 -33.48 -6.37 -35.61
CA PRO A 385 -32.21 -6.77 -36.23
C PRO A 385 -32.30 -6.79 -37.76
N ASP A 386 -31.38 -6.07 -38.41
CA ASP A 386 -31.19 -6.17 -39.86
C ASP A 386 -30.14 -7.24 -40.20
N TYR A 387 -30.31 -7.93 -41.34
CA TYR A 387 -29.49 -9.05 -41.79
C TYR A 387 -28.72 -8.73 -43.08
N VAL A 388 -27.68 -9.51 -43.38
CA VAL A 388 -26.85 -9.26 -44.57
C VAL A 388 -27.58 -9.57 -45.88
N ARG A 389 -27.78 -8.53 -46.70
CA ARG A 389 -28.14 -8.66 -48.13
C ARG A 389 -26.92 -9.07 -48.95
N ASN A 390 -26.85 -10.33 -49.38
CA ASN A 390 -25.75 -10.80 -50.24
C ASN A 390 -25.89 -10.25 -51.67
N GLY A 391 -25.02 -9.31 -52.05
CA GLY A 391 -25.10 -8.65 -53.36
C GLY A 391 -23.89 -7.81 -53.82
N SER A 392 -22.76 -7.77 -53.12
CA SER A 392 -21.52 -7.24 -53.70
C SER A 392 -20.32 -8.07 -53.27
N TYR A 393 -19.50 -8.43 -54.28
CA TYR A 393 -18.34 -9.32 -54.24
C TYR A 393 -18.64 -10.83 -54.13
N LYS A 394 -18.23 -11.52 -55.20
CA LYS A 394 -18.12 -12.97 -55.40
C LYS A 394 -17.66 -13.72 -54.13
N SER A 395 -18.57 -14.05 -53.23
CA SER A 395 -18.39 -15.17 -52.32
C SER A 395 -19.75 -15.72 -51.91
N THR A 396 -19.91 -17.00 -52.15
CA THR A 396 -20.97 -17.85 -51.64
C THR A 396 -20.87 -17.91 -50.11
N ARG A 397 -21.91 -17.51 -49.35
CA ARG A 397 -22.64 -18.48 -48.47
C ARG A 397 -23.69 -17.96 -47.46
N SER A 398 -23.88 -16.68 -47.17
CA SER A 398 -24.68 -16.35 -45.96
C SER A 398 -25.74 -15.26 -46.18
N TYR A 399 -26.79 -15.55 -46.95
CA TYR A 399 -27.99 -14.71 -46.98
C TYR A 399 -28.72 -14.88 -45.64
N GLY A 400 -29.21 -13.80 -45.06
CA GLY A 400 -29.99 -13.85 -43.82
C GLY A 400 -29.20 -14.24 -42.57
N GLN A 401 -27.89 -13.93 -42.56
CA GLN A 401 -27.03 -14.25 -41.44
C GLN A 401 -26.75 -13.06 -40.55
N PRO A 402 -26.59 -13.29 -39.22
CA PRO A 402 -26.34 -12.24 -38.25
C PRO A 402 -25.14 -11.36 -38.66
N LEU A 403 -25.33 -10.05 -38.57
CA LEU A 403 -24.26 -9.07 -38.58
C LEU A 403 -23.31 -9.27 -37.40
N THR A 404 -22.02 -9.04 -37.64
CA THR A 404 -21.02 -8.97 -36.57
C THR A 404 -21.15 -7.66 -35.79
N LEU A 405 -20.68 -7.62 -34.54
CA LEU A 405 -20.76 -6.45 -33.67
C LEU A 405 -20.12 -5.23 -34.32
N ARG A 406 -18.95 -5.44 -34.93
CA ARG A 406 -18.24 -4.41 -35.71
C ARG A 406 -19.07 -3.83 -36.86
N ARG A 407 -19.91 -4.64 -37.50
CA ARG A 407 -20.75 -4.20 -38.63
C ARG A 407 -21.97 -3.43 -38.14
N VAL A 408 -22.64 -3.90 -37.08
CA VAL A 408 -23.75 -3.18 -36.43
C VAL A 408 -23.31 -1.79 -35.97
N LEU A 409 -22.18 -1.69 -35.27
CA LEU A 409 -21.63 -0.41 -34.81
C LEU A 409 -21.23 0.52 -35.97
N ARG A 410 -20.86 -0.04 -37.14
CA ARG A 410 -20.52 0.73 -38.35
C ARG A 410 -21.76 1.20 -39.11
N GLU A 411 -22.83 0.41 -39.18
CA GLU A 411 -24.03 0.76 -39.92
C GLU A 411 -24.87 1.80 -39.16
N HIS A 412 -24.96 1.68 -37.83
CA HIS A 412 -25.55 2.72 -36.98
C HIS A 412 -24.82 4.07 -37.10
N TYR A 413 -23.50 4.07 -37.36
CA TYR A 413 -22.71 5.29 -37.61
C TYR A 413 -23.17 6.05 -38.86
N LEU A 414 -23.69 5.37 -39.89
CA LEU A 414 -24.06 5.96 -41.17
C LEU A 414 -25.50 6.50 -41.21
N THR A 415 -26.38 6.03 -40.32
CA THR A 415 -27.82 6.35 -40.35
C THR A 415 -28.23 7.55 -39.48
N THR A 416 -27.32 8.12 -38.69
CA THR A 416 -27.62 9.17 -37.69
C THR A 416 -27.05 10.56 -38.00
N GLU A 417 -26.94 10.97 -39.27
CA GLU A 417 -26.51 12.34 -39.60
C GLU A 417 -27.54 13.41 -39.20
N GLY A 418 -27.09 14.46 -38.47
CA GLY A 418 -27.84 15.70 -38.23
C GLY A 418 -28.15 16.07 -36.77
N ASP A 419 -27.13 16.38 -35.95
CA ASP A 419 -27.18 17.34 -34.81
C ASP A 419 -25.85 17.39 -34.04
N SER A 420 -25.53 18.49 -33.37
CA SER A 420 -24.24 18.70 -32.67
C SER A 420 -24.02 17.75 -31.47
N ALA A 421 -25.08 17.39 -30.73
CA ALA A 421 -25.03 16.35 -29.71
C ALA A 421 -24.71 14.94 -30.29
N ARG A 422 -24.79 14.77 -31.61
CA ARG A 422 -24.46 13.53 -32.30
C ARG A 422 -22.97 13.40 -32.60
N GLN A 423 -22.20 14.50 -32.71
CA GLN A 423 -20.75 14.42 -33.00
C GLN A 423 -19.99 13.65 -31.91
N ASP A 424 -20.30 13.87 -30.63
CA ASP A 424 -19.66 13.15 -29.53
C ASP A 424 -20.02 11.66 -29.54
N ARG A 425 -21.29 11.32 -29.80
CA ARG A 425 -21.76 9.92 -29.95
C ARG A 425 -21.08 9.21 -31.13
N THR A 426 -20.90 9.91 -32.25
CA THR A 426 -20.20 9.43 -33.43
C THR A 426 -18.71 9.17 -33.15
N ILE A 427 -18.05 10.07 -32.41
CA ILE A 427 -16.65 9.89 -31.97
C ILE A 427 -16.53 8.68 -31.02
N PHE A 428 -17.49 8.50 -30.09
CA PHE A 428 -17.49 7.38 -29.16
C PHE A 428 -17.64 6.02 -29.87
N ALA A 429 -18.61 5.90 -30.79
CA ALA A 429 -18.82 4.68 -31.57
C ALA A 429 -17.63 4.37 -32.49
N ASP A 430 -17.01 5.38 -33.10
CA ASP A 430 -15.82 5.18 -33.96
C ASP A 430 -14.61 4.70 -33.14
N ASN A 431 -14.41 5.24 -31.94
CA ASN A 431 -13.34 4.81 -31.04
C ASN A 431 -13.49 3.33 -30.62
N VAL A 432 -14.72 2.89 -30.29
CA VAL A 432 -15.03 1.48 -29.98
C VAL A 432 -14.74 0.60 -31.19
N ARG A 433 -15.22 1.00 -32.37
CA ARG A 433 -15.01 0.28 -33.63
C ARG A 433 -13.53 0.15 -33.98
N VAL A 434 -12.74 1.21 -33.80
CA VAL A 434 -11.29 1.21 -34.02
C VAL A 434 -10.57 0.32 -33.01
N ALA A 435 -11.02 0.27 -31.76
CA ALA A 435 -10.44 -0.60 -30.74
C ALA A 435 -10.69 -2.09 -31.03
N LEU A 436 -11.91 -2.46 -31.40
CA LEU A 436 -12.26 -3.82 -31.86
C LEU A 436 -11.45 -4.20 -33.10
N ALA A 437 -11.34 -3.29 -34.09
CA ALA A 437 -10.59 -3.54 -35.32
C ALA A 437 -9.08 -3.75 -35.10
N ARG A 438 -8.52 -3.18 -34.04
CA ARG A 438 -7.10 -3.29 -33.67
C ARG A 438 -6.83 -4.40 -32.66
N GLY A 439 -7.84 -5.17 -32.25
CA GLY A 439 -7.71 -6.24 -31.25
C GLY A 439 -7.37 -5.74 -29.84
N ARG A 440 -7.63 -4.46 -29.54
CA ARG A 440 -7.40 -3.85 -28.21
C ARG A 440 -8.53 -4.12 -27.24
N LEU A 441 -9.66 -4.55 -27.77
CA LEU A 441 -10.85 -4.95 -27.06
C LEU A 441 -11.44 -6.12 -27.86
N THR A 442 -11.87 -7.18 -27.17
CA THR A 442 -12.61 -8.28 -27.79
C THR A 442 -14.12 -8.00 -27.76
N GLU A 443 -14.88 -8.65 -28.65
CA GLU A 443 -16.34 -8.51 -28.66
C GLU A 443 -16.93 -8.96 -27.32
N ASP A 444 -16.46 -10.09 -26.77
CA ASP A 444 -16.89 -10.62 -25.47
C ASP A 444 -16.66 -9.64 -24.33
N GLN A 445 -15.47 -9.03 -24.24
CA GLN A 445 -15.16 -8.03 -23.22
C GLN A 445 -16.07 -6.80 -23.29
N LEU A 446 -16.42 -6.36 -24.50
CA LEU A 446 -17.33 -5.23 -24.68
C LEU A 446 -18.76 -5.62 -24.28
N LEU A 447 -19.22 -6.80 -24.70
CA LEU A 447 -20.55 -7.33 -24.42
C LEU A 447 -20.77 -7.60 -22.93
N ASP A 448 -19.77 -8.16 -22.25
CA ASP A 448 -19.76 -8.33 -20.79
C ASP A 448 -19.82 -6.97 -20.07
N ALA A 449 -19.09 -5.97 -20.56
CA ALA A 449 -19.07 -4.64 -19.95
C ALA A 449 -20.37 -3.83 -20.12
N VAL A 450 -21.15 -4.09 -21.18
CA VAL A 450 -22.47 -3.45 -21.40
C VAL A 450 -23.63 -4.30 -20.89
N GLY A 451 -23.38 -5.56 -20.51
CA GLY A 451 -24.39 -6.47 -19.98
C GLY A 451 -25.36 -7.02 -21.02
N LEU A 452 -24.97 -7.12 -22.30
CA LEU A 452 -25.82 -7.59 -23.41
C LEU A 452 -25.32 -8.88 -24.07
N LYS A 453 -24.45 -9.62 -23.36
CA LYS A 453 -23.81 -10.83 -23.92
C LYS A 453 -24.80 -11.93 -24.26
N ASN A 454 -25.74 -12.20 -23.36
CA ASN A 454 -26.71 -13.28 -23.54
C ASN A 454 -27.65 -12.98 -24.72
N GLU A 455 -28.15 -11.75 -24.81
CA GLU A 455 -29.02 -11.29 -25.89
C GLU A 455 -28.30 -11.30 -27.24
N TRP A 456 -27.01 -10.94 -27.24
CA TRP A 456 -26.17 -11.00 -28.43
C TRP A 456 -25.92 -12.44 -28.88
N GLU A 457 -25.65 -13.37 -27.97
CA GLU A 457 -25.47 -14.79 -28.28
C GLU A 457 -26.75 -15.42 -28.86
N VAL A 458 -27.92 -15.06 -28.31
CA VAL A 458 -29.21 -15.48 -28.87
C VAL A 458 -29.37 -15.00 -30.30
N TYR A 459 -29.09 -13.72 -30.56
CA TYR A 459 -29.13 -13.14 -31.91
C TYR A 459 -28.13 -13.78 -32.88
N GLN A 460 -26.90 -14.09 -32.45
CA GLN A 460 -25.94 -14.80 -33.31
C GLN A 460 -26.42 -16.22 -33.70
N GLY A 461 -27.36 -16.79 -32.94
CA GLY A 461 -28.03 -18.05 -33.27
C GLY A 461 -29.21 -17.92 -34.24
N THR A 462 -29.71 -16.71 -34.54
CA THR A 462 -30.89 -16.53 -35.41
C THR A 462 -30.54 -16.44 -36.89
N ARG A 463 -31.52 -16.71 -37.75
CA ARG A 463 -31.49 -16.43 -39.19
C ARG A 463 -32.75 -15.66 -39.56
N GLY A 464 -32.62 -14.65 -40.40
CA GLY A 464 -33.74 -13.77 -40.76
C GLY A 464 -33.54 -13.08 -42.10
N VAL A 465 -34.56 -12.37 -42.56
CA VAL A 465 -34.57 -11.71 -43.88
C VAL A 465 -34.07 -10.27 -43.72
N PRO A 466 -33.16 -9.77 -44.58
CA PRO A 466 -32.75 -8.36 -44.55
C PRO A 466 -33.94 -7.41 -44.63
N LYS A 467 -33.95 -6.36 -43.82
CA LYS A 467 -35.07 -5.41 -43.67
C LYS A 467 -35.52 -4.79 -44.99
N VAL A 468 -34.55 -4.42 -45.83
CA VAL A 468 -34.83 -3.89 -47.18
C VAL A 468 -35.60 -4.91 -48.04
N ASP A 469 -35.27 -6.19 -47.92
CA ASP A 469 -35.95 -7.25 -48.63
C ASP A 469 -37.34 -7.51 -48.01
N VAL A 470 -37.48 -7.41 -46.67
CA VAL A 470 -38.77 -7.51 -45.96
C VAL A 470 -39.73 -6.39 -46.38
N ASP A 471 -39.27 -5.14 -46.41
CA ASP A 471 -40.11 -3.99 -46.76
C ASP A 471 -40.63 -4.10 -48.21
N GLU A 472 -39.75 -4.49 -49.15
CA GLU A 472 -40.13 -4.67 -50.55
C GLU A 472 -41.01 -5.91 -50.76
N ALA A 473 -40.73 -7.02 -50.07
CA ALA A 473 -41.59 -8.21 -50.09
C ALA A 473 -42.98 -7.89 -49.53
N ARG A 474 -43.05 -7.16 -48.41
CA ARG A 474 -44.31 -6.74 -47.79
C ARG A 474 -45.12 -5.90 -48.78
N GLN A 475 -44.50 -4.91 -49.42
CA GLN A 475 -45.18 -4.10 -50.44
C GLN A 475 -45.66 -4.95 -51.62
N THR A 476 -44.79 -5.80 -52.16
CA THR A 476 -45.09 -6.68 -53.30
C THR A 476 -46.27 -7.62 -53.01
N ILE A 477 -46.22 -8.31 -51.87
CA ILE A 477 -47.24 -9.26 -51.44
C ILE A 477 -48.54 -8.53 -51.10
N ALA A 478 -48.48 -7.38 -50.40
CA ALA A 478 -49.67 -6.61 -50.04
C ALA A 478 -50.42 -6.10 -51.28
N VAL A 479 -49.71 -5.59 -52.30
CA VAL A 479 -50.38 -5.15 -53.53
C VAL A 479 -50.97 -6.33 -54.31
N PHE A 480 -50.28 -7.48 -54.34
CA PHE A 480 -50.84 -8.69 -54.91
C PHE A 480 -52.11 -9.15 -54.19
N LEU A 481 -52.09 -9.22 -52.86
CA LEU A 481 -53.24 -9.61 -52.06
C LEU A 481 -54.43 -8.64 -52.22
N ALA A 482 -54.15 -7.35 -52.45
CA ALA A 482 -55.19 -6.35 -52.76
C ALA A 482 -55.78 -6.53 -54.15
N ASN A 483 -55.00 -7.00 -55.13
CA ASN A 483 -55.45 -7.18 -56.51
C ASN A 483 -54.95 -8.49 -57.15
N PRO A 484 -55.44 -9.67 -56.72
CA PRO A 484 -54.90 -10.96 -57.17
C PRO A 484 -55.07 -11.21 -58.68
N GLN A 485 -55.99 -10.48 -59.32
CA GLN A 485 -56.32 -10.59 -60.75
C GLN A 485 -55.26 -10.00 -61.68
N TYR A 486 -54.37 -9.12 -61.18
CA TYR A 486 -53.37 -8.43 -61.99
C TYR A 486 -52.27 -9.35 -62.55
N LEU A 487 -52.09 -10.54 -61.98
CA LEU A 487 -51.15 -11.53 -62.49
C LEU A 487 -51.89 -12.54 -63.38
N GLU A 488 -52.32 -12.14 -64.58
CA GLU A 488 -52.85 -13.07 -65.58
C GLU A 488 -51.77 -14.09 -65.98
N CYS A 489 -51.93 -15.34 -65.53
CA CYS A 489 -51.02 -16.43 -65.84
C CYS A 489 -51.81 -17.69 -66.18
N SER A 490 -51.28 -18.41 -67.16
CA SER A 490 -51.67 -19.72 -67.69
C SER A 490 -51.62 -20.90 -66.69
N ASN A 491 -51.99 -20.69 -65.43
CA ASN A 491 -52.30 -21.80 -64.53
C ASN A 491 -53.66 -22.39 -64.94
N LYS A 492 -53.92 -23.64 -64.58
CA LYS A 492 -55.27 -24.19 -64.70
C LYS A 492 -56.22 -23.23 -63.97
N LEU A 493 -57.28 -22.79 -64.66
CA LEU A 493 -58.28 -21.87 -64.12
C LEU A 493 -58.68 -22.29 -62.69
N GLY A 494 -58.38 -21.45 -61.70
CA GLY A 494 -58.86 -21.60 -60.31
C GLY A 494 -57.85 -22.00 -59.24
N GLU A 495 -56.57 -22.18 -59.55
CA GLU A 495 -55.54 -22.50 -58.53
C GLU A 495 -54.78 -21.24 -58.02
N PRO A 496 -54.54 -21.12 -56.70
CA PRO A 496 -53.76 -20.02 -56.13
C PRO A 496 -52.31 -20.02 -56.62
N ILE A 497 -51.74 -18.82 -56.79
CA ILE A 497 -50.39 -18.60 -57.29
C ILE A 497 -49.39 -18.77 -56.13
N SER A 498 -48.32 -19.54 -56.35
CA SER A 498 -47.20 -19.68 -55.39
C SER A 498 -46.50 -18.35 -55.09
N LEU A 499 -45.97 -18.19 -53.88
CA LEU A 499 -45.24 -16.99 -53.45
C LEU A 499 -44.03 -16.73 -54.35
N ALA A 500 -43.30 -17.79 -54.72
CA ALA A 500 -42.22 -17.74 -55.70
C ALA A 500 -42.64 -17.08 -57.02
N SER A 501 -43.84 -17.38 -57.52
CA SER A 501 -44.34 -16.83 -58.78
C SER A 501 -44.74 -15.36 -58.65
N VAL A 502 -45.29 -14.96 -57.51
CA VAL A 502 -45.61 -13.55 -57.21
C VAL A 502 -44.32 -12.71 -57.15
N LEU A 503 -43.32 -13.15 -56.38
CA LEU A 503 -42.03 -12.47 -56.25
C LEU A 503 -41.27 -12.38 -57.59
N ARG A 504 -41.42 -13.39 -58.46
CA ARG A 504 -40.78 -13.40 -59.80
C ARG A 504 -41.42 -12.42 -60.79
N ARG A 505 -42.76 -12.28 -60.76
CA ARG A 505 -43.52 -11.58 -61.82
C ARG A 505 -43.85 -10.14 -61.51
N TYR A 506 -43.89 -9.73 -60.24
CA TYR A 506 -44.21 -8.36 -59.87
C TYR A 506 -43.18 -7.34 -60.40
N ASP A 507 -41.95 -7.77 -60.67
CA ASP A 507 -40.91 -7.02 -61.40
C ASP A 507 -41.26 -6.77 -62.89
N ARG A 508 -42.28 -7.43 -63.47
CA ARG A 508 -42.60 -7.37 -64.91
C ARG A 508 -43.67 -6.34 -65.28
N GLU A 509 -44.56 -5.95 -64.36
CA GLU A 509 -45.66 -5.00 -64.63
C GLU A 509 -45.30 -3.53 -64.30
N GLU A 510 -44.53 -3.26 -63.24
CA GLU A 510 -43.98 -1.91 -62.98
C GLU A 510 -42.84 -1.53 -63.96
N ARG A 511 -42.25 -2.51 -64.65
CA ARG A 511 -41.14 -2.31 -65.60
C ARG A 511 -41.47 -1.49 -66.83
N LYS A 512 -42.74 -1.17 -67.09
CA LYS A 512 -43.10 -0.20 -68.13
C LYS A 512 -42.72 1.25 -67.77
N LEU A 513 -42.28 1.54 -66.53
CA LEU A 513 -42.03 2.92 -66.08
C LEU A 513 -40.59 3.27 -65.67
N ARG A 514 -39.65 2.34 -65.43
CA ARG A 514 -38.25 2.69 -65.09
C ARG A 514 -37.21 1.69 -65.62
N GLU A 515 -36.27 2.19 -66.41
CA GLU A 515 -35.15 1.43 -67.00
C GLU A 515 -34.11 0.99 -65.95
N ASN A 516 -33.59 -0.23 -66.10
CA ASN A 516 -32.27 -0.73 -65.63
C ASN A 516 -32.01 -1.00 -64.13
N SER A 517 -32.98 -1.47 -63.35
CA SER A 517 -32.68 -2.22 -62.12
C SER A 517 -33.39 -3.59 -62.10
N ARG A 518 -32.69 -4.64 -61.69
CA ARG A 518 -33.35 -5.88 -61.23
C ARG A 518 -34.01 -5.51 -59.89
N GLY A 519 -35.34 -5.54 -59.79
CA GLY A 519 -36.04 -5.25 -58.53
C GLY A 519 -35.63 -6.21 -57.43
N THR A 520 -35.63 -5.80 -56.17
CA THR A 520 -35.13 -6.61 -55.04
C THR A 520 -36.00 -7.84 -54.78
N SER A 521 -37.28 -7.81 -55.16
CA SER A 521 -38.20 -8.97 -55.17
C SER A 521 -37.67 -10.16 -55.98
N ILE A 522 -36.93 -9.92 -57.08
CA ILE A 522 -36.32 -11.01 -57.87
C ILE A 522 -35.16 -11.67 -57.13
N HIS A 523 -34.47 -10.94 -56.25
CA HIS A 523 -33.43 -11.51 -55.41
C HIS A 523 -34.03 -12.46 -54.39
N LEU A 524 -35.13 -12.11 -53.73
CA LEU A 524 -35.84 -13.03 -52.84
C LEU A 524 -36.32 -14.29 -53.57
N TYR A 525 -36.85 -14.14 -54.79
CA TYR A 525 -37.18 -15.28 -55.64
C TYR A 525 -35.95 -16.17 -55.93
N GLU A 526 -34.83 -15.59 -56.36
CA GLU A 526 -33.58 -16.32 -56.61
C GLU A 526 -33.10 -17.05 -55.35
N ARG A 527 -33.19 -16.42 -54.16
CA ARG A 527 -32.81 -17.03 -52.87
C ARG A 527 -33.73 -18.18 -52.47
N LEU A 528 -35.04 -18.03 -52.69
CA LEU A 528 -36.04 -19.06 -52.47
C LEU A 528 -35.80 -20.28 -53.39
N GLN A 529 -35.49 -20.04 -54.67
CA GLN A 529 -35.13 -21.11 -55.63
C GLN A 529 -33.85 -21.86 -55.24
N HIS A 530 -32.90 -21.16 -54.62
CA HIS A 530 -31.65 -21.75 -54.14
C HIS A 530 -31.75 -22.33 -52.72
N ALA A 531 -32.96 -22.42 -52.13
CA ALA A 531 -33.21 -22.92 -50.77
C ALA A 531 -32.37 -22.22 -49.69
N GLN A 532 -32.08 -20.94 -49.89
CA GLN A 532 -31.33 -20.11 -48.93
C GLN A 532 -32.25 -19.41 -47.92
N ILE A 533 -33.55 -19.42 -48.21
CA ILE A 533 -34.65 -18.91 -47.40
C ILE A 533 -35.92 -19.69 -47.80
N THR A 534 -36.86 -19.83 -46.87
CA THR A 534 -38.16 -20.50 -47.07
C THR A 534 -39.30 -19.50 -47.24
N GLU A 535 -40.43 -19.95 -47.79
CA GLU A 535 -41.63 -19.12 -47.92
C GLU A 535 -42.16 -18.67 -46.55
N GLU A 536 -42.12 -19.57 -45.56
CA GLU A 536 -42.54 -19.29 -44.19
C GLU A 536 -41.68 -18.19 -43.55
N GLU A 537 -40.36 -18.21 -43.73
CA GLU A 537 -39.46 -17.16 -43.23
C GLU A 537 -39.77 -15.79 -43.85
N ILE A 538 -40.10 -15.73 -45.15
CA ILE A 538 -40.49 -14.48 -45.83
C ILE A 538 -41.84 -13.97 -45.30
N LEU A 539 -42.82 -14.86 -45.17
CA LEU A 539 -44.17 -14.48 -44.72
C LEU A 539 -44.18 -14.05 -43.26
N ASN A 540 -43.45 -14.75 -42.39
CA ASN A 540 -43.28 -14.39 -40.99
C ASN A 540 -42.57 -13.05 -40.85
N ALA A 541 -41.51 -12.79 -41.62
CA ALA A 541 -40.79 -11.52 -41.57
C ALA A 541 -41.64 -10.33 -42.08
N THR A 542 -42.47 -10.56 -43.10
CA THR A 542 -43.37 -9.52 -43.63
C THR A 542 -44.60 -9.30 -42.75
N GLY A 543 -44.96 -10.25 -41.88
CA GLY A 543 -46.17 -10.21 -41.06
C GLY A 543 -47.45 -10.52 -41.85
N LEU A 544 -47.32 -11.15 -43.02
CA LEU A 544 -48.43 -11.41 -43.94
C LEU A 544 -48.87 -12.89 -43.96
N THR A 545 -48.37 -13.71 -43.02
CA THR A 545 -48.64 -15.16 -42.95
C THR A 545 -50.13 -15.49 -42.95
N GLU A 546 -50.93 -14.82 -42.12
CA GLU A 546 -52.38 -15.07 -42.04
C GLU A 546 -53.11 -14.66 -43.32
N GLN A 547 -52.81 -13.48 -43.86
CA GLN A 547 -53.44 -12.96 -45.08
C GLN A 547 -53.09 -13.82 -46.29
N TRP A 548 -51.85 -14.33 -46.34
CA TRP A 548 -51.40 -15.26 -47.35
C TRP A 548 -52.10 -16.62 -47.22
N ALA A 549 -52.28 -17.13 -46.00
CA ALA A 549 -53.01 -18.38 -45.76
C ALA A 549 -54.48 -18.28 -46.19
N VAL A 550 -55.15 -17.15 -45.94
CA VAL A 550 -56.52 -16.87 -46.42
C VAL A 550 -56.57 -16.89 -47.95
N TYR A 551 -55.60 -16.27 -48.62
CA TYR A 551 -55.49 -16.33 -50.08
C TYR A 551 -55.30 -17.76 -50.61
N GLN A 552 -54.42 -18.56 -50.00
CA GLN A 552 -54.20 -19.95 -50.41
C GLN A 552 -55.45 -20.83 -50.25
N GLN A 553 -56.36 -20.48 -49.34
CA GLN A 553 -57.63 -21.17 -49.13
C GLN A 553 -58.73 -20.74 -50.10
N THR A 554 -58.59 -19.61 -50.81
CA THR A 554 -59.52 -19.21 -51.87
C THR A 554 -59.36 -20.09 -53.11
N THR A 555 -59.86 -21.32 -53.02
CA THR A 555 -60.20 -22.14 -54.18
C THR A 555 -61.64 -21.86 -54.56
N SER A 556 -61.87 -21.56 -55.84
CA SER A 556 -63.16 -21.33 -56.53
C SER A 556 -63.66 -19.88 -56.70
N ALA A 557 -63.95 -19.58 -57.98
CA ALA A 557 -64.78 -18.49 -58.52
C ALA A 557 -64.36 -17.05 -58.20
N ASN A 558 -63.75 -16.42 -59.21
CA ASN A 558 -63.74 -14.97 -59.39
C ASN A 558 -65.16 -14.38 -59.15
N PRO A 559 -65.40 -13.53 -58.14
CA PRO A 559 -66.70 -12.89 -57.93
C PRO A 559 -67.05 -11.86 -59.02
N PHE A 560 -66.12 -11.55 -59.93
CA PHE A 560 -66.21 -10.45 -60.90
C PHE A 560 -66.27 -10.88 -62.37
N VAL A 561 -66.69 -12.11 -62.68
CA VAL A 561 -67.07 -12.44 -64.07
C VAL A 561 -68.50 -11.96 -64.32
N TRP A 562 -68.63 -10.79 -64.94
CA TRP A 562 -69.87 -10.33 -65.57
C TRP A 562 -70.34 -11.39 -66.57
N ARG A 563 -71.46 -12.07 -66.29
CA ARG A 563 -72.19 -12.84 -67.29
C ARG A 563 -72.99 -11.87 -68.15
N GLU A 564 -72.52 -11.59 -69.36
CA GLU A 564 -73.42 -11.20 -70.45
C GLU A 564 -74.25 -12.43 -70.82
N SER A 565 -75.47 -12.52 -70.29
CA SER A 565 -76.48 -13.44 -70.83
C SER A 565 -77.24 -12.71 -71.92
N VAL A 566 -76.82 -12.93 -73.16
CA VAL A 566 -77.68 -12.86 -74.34
C VAL A 566 -78.48 -14.17 -74.35
N GLU A 567 -79.79 -14.08 -74.12
CA GLU A 567 -80.74 -15.09 -74.59
C GLU A 567 -81.78 -14.36 -75.45
N ALA A 568 -81.85 -14.76 -76.71
CA ALA A 568 -82.94 -14.49 -77.63
C ALA A 568 -83.62 -15.81 -77.99
N THR A 569 -84.91 -15.73 -78.33
CA THR A 569 -85.89 -16.74 -78.76
C THR A 569 -86.56 -17.53 -77.63
N GLU A 570 -87.90 -17.63 -77.55
CA GLU A 570 -88.95 -17.59 -78.59
C GLU A 570 -89.73 -16.28 -78.78
#